data_AF-A0A246RJK1-F1
#
_entry.id   AF-A0A246RJK1-F1
#
_cell.length_a   1.000
_cell.length_b   1.000
_cell.length_c   1.000
_cell.angle_alpha   90.00
_cell.angle_beta   90.00
_cell.angle_gamma   90.00
#
_symmetry.space_group_name_H-M   'P 1'
#
loop_
_entity.id
_entity.type
_entity.pdbx_description
1 polymer ?
#
loop_
_entity_poly.entity_id
_entity_poly.type
_entity_poly.pdbx_seq_one_letter_code
_entity_poly.pdbx_strand_id
1 'polypeptide(L)'
;MLPDGLLHCLFCQQPMTATFTTVGLVYDCPPPCRRPPLNAVAVAEAVGQVVLQHAARLVPALTHPKRAVIAAIHAHRLIARITAGGHPADLRITWPATARPRHALTEELRLARQLATTDPARAHRLLQSILAGVDPATTAISTLHAEAAHLLATLLHGITAVRWADYAHRSLTHLHGPTAPPTLTAAHTLATAHRQAGHHQRAYGLYRQLADHLADTVGADAHQTLAVRATSALVLHDLGHHEAARTLLVDVISRHRHAHPGHPATARMVDHLDRLRHLQTASSPTLVGSATGRRA
;
A
#
# COMPACT_ATOMS: atom_id res chain seq x y z
N MET A 1 8.66 28.81 -15.70
CA MET A 1 8.39 28.51 -17.13
C MET A 1 7.59 27.23 -17.18
N LEU A 2 6.72 27.06 -18.19
CA LEU A 2 5.98 25.81 -18.35
C LEU A 2 6.96 24.71 -18.80
N PRO A 3 6.71 23.45 -18.42
CA PRO A 3 7.44 22.31 -18.96
C PRO A 3 7.35 22.26 -20.48
N ASP A 4 8.46 21.90 -21.13
CA ASP A 4 8.52 21.78 -22.58
C ASP A 4 7.49 20.77 -23.11
N GLY A 5 6.90 21.07 -24.26
CA GLY A 5 5.90 20.22 -24.90
C GLY A 5 4.51 20.24 -24.24
N LEU A 6 4.30 21.02 -23.17
CA LEU A 6 2.97 21.14 -22.55
C LEU A 6 2.06 22.11 -23.32
N LEU A 7 2.63 23.18 -23.87
CA LEU A 7 1.93 24.24 -24.60
C LEU A 7 1.95 24.00 -26.10
N HIS A 8 0.79 24.03 -26.73
CA HIS A 8 0.61 23.85 -28.17
C HIS A 8 -0.19 25.00 -28.76
N CYS A 9 0.10 25.35 -30.01
CA CYS A 9 -0.67 26.37 -30.71
C CYS A 9 -2.01 25.81 -31.19
N LEU A 10 -3.10 26.57 -31.01
CA LEU A 10 -4.43 26.18 -31.50
C LEU A 10 -4.50 26.06 -33.03
N PHE A 11 -3.63 26.76 -33.75
CA PHE A 11 -3.71 26.92 -35.22
C PHE A 11 -2.84 25.92 -35.97
N CYS A 12 -1.55 25.83 -35.63
CA CYS A 12 -0.65 24.85 -36.26
C CYS A 12 -0.58 23.52 -35.53
N GLN A 13 -1.18 23.43 -34.33
CA GLN A 13 -1.19 22.24 -33.46
C GLN A 13 0.21 21.74 -33.00
N GLN A 14 1.27 22.44 -33.38
CA GLN A 14 2.65 22.16 -32.98
C GLN A 14 2.93 22.66 -31.55
N PRO A 15 3.89 22.03 -30.84
CA PRO A 15 4.36 22.53 -29.55
C PRO A 15 5.00 23.92 -29.74
N MET A 16 4.72 24.82 -28.81
CA MET A 16 5.34 26.14 -28.77
C MET A 16 6.62 26.07 -27.93
N THR A 17 7.67 26.75 -28.37
CA THR A 17 8.97 26.76 -27.70
C THR A 17 9.19 28.10 -27.03
N ALA A 18 9.75 28.09 -25.82
CA ALA A 18 10.09 29.33 -25.15
C ALA A 18 11.38 29.94 -25.73
N THR A 19 11.31 31.17 -26.20
CA THR A 19 12.43 31.92 -26.78
C THR A 19 12.56 33.29 -26.12
N PHE A 20 13.80 33.77 -25.98
CA PHE A 20 14.06 35.12 -25.48
C PHE A 20 14.07 36.11 -26.65
N THR A 21 13.30 37.19 -26.52
CA THR A 21 13.23 38.29 -27.48
C THR A 21 13.58 39.61 -26.81
N THR A 22 13.66 40.69 -27.58
CA THR A 22 13.89 42.06 -27.06
C THR A 22 12.81 42.55 -26.10
N VAL A 23 11.60 41.99 -26.17
CA VAL A 23 10.46 42.29 -25.29
C VAL A 23 10.32 41.30 -24.13
N GLY A 24 11.28 40.38 -23.98
CA GLY A 24 11.32 39.37 -22.92
C GLY A 24 11.06 37.94 -23.41
N LEU A 25 10.74 37.08 -22.46
CA LEU A 25 10.51 35.65 -22.71
C LEU A 25 9.12 35.42 -23.31
N VAL A 26 9.08 34.74 -24.45
CA VAL A 26 7.85 34.45 -25.19
C VAL A 26 7.77 32.97 -25.57
N TYR A 27 6.56 32.47 -25.82
CA TYR A 27 6.35 31.21 -26.51
C TYR A 27 6.07 31.48 -27.98
N ASP A 28 6.83 30.85 -28.87
CA ASP A 28 6.69 30.99 -30.31
C ASP A 28 6.48 29.64 -30.99
N CYS A 29 5.89 29.66 -32.19
CA CYS A 29 5.65 28.47 -32.99
C CYS A 29 6.80 28.22 -33.97
N PRO A 30 7.09 26.96 -34.32
CA PRO A 30 8.00 26.68 -35.42
C PRO A 30 7.43 27.20 -36.77
N PRO A 31 8.29 27.63 -37.71
CA PRO A 31 7.88 27.93 -39.08
C PRO A 31 7.16 26.73 -39.73
N PRO A 32 6.15 26.93 -40.59
CA PRO A 32 5.71 28.18 -41.22
C PRO A 32 4.61 28.94 -40.45
N CYS A 33 4.37 28.64 -39.18
CA CYS A 33 3.30 29.27 -38.41
C CYS A 33 3.60 30.77 -38.19
N ARG A 34 2.70 31.66 -38.64
CA ARG A 34 2.87 33.13 -38.55
C ARG A 34 2.11 33.76 -37.37
N ARG A 35 1.90 33.00 -36.30
CA ARG A 35 1.17 33.52 -35.14
C ARG A 35 2.09 34.45 -34.33
N PRO A 36 1.53 35.52 -33.73
CA PRO A 36 2.33 36.36 -32.85
C PRO A 36 2.78 35.56 -31.62
N PRO A 37 4.02 35.76 -31.15
CA PRO A 37 4.52 35.07 -29.98
C PRO A 37 3.74 35.50 -28.72
N LEU A 38 3.55 34.57 -27.79
CA LEU A 38 2.79 34.81 -26.56
C LEU A 38 3.72 35.14 -25.40
N ASN A 39 3.38 36.15 -24.59
CA ASN A 39 4.16 36.48 -23.40
C ASN A 39 4.19 35.29 -22.41
N ALA A 40 5.39 34.76 -22.14
CA ALA A 40 5.53 33.53 -21.36
C ALA A 40 5.17 33.71 -19.88
N VAL A 41 5.34 34.92 -19.33
CA VAL A 41 5.00 35.25 -17.94
C VAL A 41 3.49 35.27 -17.77
N ALA A 42 2.77 35.94 -18.66
CA ALA A 42 1.31 35.99 -18.64
C ALA A 42 0.68 34.60 -18.81
N VAL A 43 1.23 33.78 -19.71
CA VAL A 43 0.79 32.38 -19.89
C VAL A 43 1.06 31.57 -18.62
N ALA A 44 2.24 31.70 -18.01
CA ALA A 44 2.57 30.99 -16.77
C ALA A 44 1.69 31.43 -15.59
N GLU A 45 1.31 32.70 -15.53
CA GLU A 45 0.39 33.22 -14.52
C GLU A 45 -1.02 32.65 -14.68
N ALA A 46 -1.57 32.66 -15.91
CA ALA A 46 -2.88 32.07 -16.19
C ALA A 46 -2.93 30.57 -15.87
N VAL A 47 -1.94 29.79 -16.33
CA VAL A 47 -1.86 28.35 -16.05
C VAL A 47 -1.65 28.09 -14.56
N GLY A 48 -0.80 28.91 -13.92
CA GLY A 48 -0.53 28.86 -12.50
C GLY A 48 -1.78 29.02 -11.63
N GLN A 49 -2.64 29.97 -12.00
CA GLN A 49 -3.91 30.21 -11.32
C GLN A 49 -4.82 28.98 -11.41
N VAL A 50 -4.89 28.33 -12.58
CA VAL A 50 -5.65 27.09 -12.77
C VAL A 50 -5.09 25.96 -11.90
N VAL A 51 -3.77 25.80 -11.83
CA VAL A 51 -3.12 24.80 -10.97
C VAL A 51 -3.44 25.04 -9.48
N LEU A 52 -3.37 26.30 -9.03
CA LEU A 52 -3.70 26.66 -7.64
C LEU A 52 -5.18 26.39 -7.32
N GLN A 53 -6.09 26.69 -8.24
CA GLN A 53 -7.52 26.45 -8.05
C GLN A 53 -7.85 24.95 -7.95
N HIS A 54 -7.22 24.10 -8.75
CA HIS A 54 -7.60 22.69 -8.85
C HIS A 54 -6.77 21.76 -7.96
N ALA A 55 -5.54 22.14 -7.62
CA ALA A 55 -4.63 21.27 -6.88
C ALA A 55 -3.50 22.04 -6.16
N ALA A 56 -3.88 23.05 -5.37
CA ALA A 56 -2.95 23.81 -4.52
C ALA A 56 -2.02 22.94 -3.65
N ARG A 57 -2.46 21.72 -3.28
CA ARG A 57 -1.69 20.74 -2.48
C ARG A 57 -0.47 20.15 -3.20
N LEU A 58 -0.44 20.19 -4.54
CA LEU A 58 0.67 19.67 -5.33
C LEU A 58 1.82 20.68 -5.52
N VAL A 59 1.57 21.94 -5.15
CA VAL A 59 2.57 23.00 -5.13
C VAL A 59 3.19 23.01 -3.73
N PRO A 60 4.49 22.68 -3.58
CA PRO A 60 5.18 22.70 -2.29
C PRO A 60 4.94 24.03 -1.57
N ALA A 61 4.75 23.98 -0.25
CA ALA A 61 4.51 25.15 0.58
C ALA A 61 5.79 25.99 0.71
N LEU A 62 6.13 26.73 -0.34
CA LEU A 62 6.98 27.91 -0.22
C LEU A 62 6.08 29.05 0.26
N THR A 63 6.56 29.78 1.26
CA THR A 63 5.92 30.85 2.03
C THR A 63 4.96 31.74 1.23
N HIS A 64 3.86 32.16 1.89
CA HIS A 64 2.83 33.03 1.32
C HIS A 64 3.38 34.21 0.49
N PRO A 65 2.70 34.63 -0.60
CA PRO A 65 1.64 33.93 -1.34
C PRO A 65 2.23 33.06 -2.46
N LYS A 66 1.60 31.90 -2.72
CA LYS A 66 1.95 31.01 -3.85
C LYS A 66 1.84 31.79 -5.16
N ARG A 67 2.97 32.27 -5.69
CA ARG A 67 2.98 33.00 -6.97
C ARG A 67 2.49 32.04 -8.06
N ALA A 68 1.43 32.42 -8.77
CA ALA A 68 0.84 31.62 -9.85
C ALA A 68 1.92 31.13 -10.84
N VAL A 69 2.86 32.00 -11.20
CA VAL A 69 4.00 31.66 -12.07
C VAL A 69 4.82 30.45 -11.57
N ILE A 70 4.97 30.27 -10.26
CA ILE A 70 5.67 29.10 -9.68
C ILE A 70 4.78 27.87 -9.76
N ALA A 71 3.48 28.00 -9.47
CA ALA A 71 2.53 26.90 -9.59
C ALA A 71 2.46 26.32 -11.01
N ALA A 72 2.65 27.15 -12.04
CA ALA A 72 2.70 26.73 -13.43
C ALA A 72 3.78 25.68 -13.73
N ILE A 73 4.89 25.65 -12.99
CA ILE A 73 5.95 24.64 -13.16
C ILE A 73 5.41 23.22 -12.91
N HIS A 74 4.43 23.10 -12.02
CA HIS A 74 3.80 21.83 -11.67
C HIS A 74 2.63 21.44 -12.57
N ALA A 75 2.32 22.23 -13.60
CA ALA A 75 1.18 21.99 -14.49
C ALA A 75 1.21 20.60 -15.14
N HIS A 76 2.38 20.07 -15.51
CA HIS A 76 2.54 18.74 -16.10
C HIS A 76 2.00 17.59 -15.24
N ARG A 77 1.84 17.78 -13.93
CA ARG A 77 1.30 16.76 -13.02
C ARG A 77 -0.22 16.62 -13.10
N LEU A 78 -0.88 17.63 -13.64
CA LEU A 78 -2.34 17.81 -13.62
C LEU A 78 -2.93 17.96 -14.99
N ILE A 79 -2.17 18.54 -15.92
CA ILE A 79 -2.64 18.96 -17.23
C ILE A 79 -1.87 18.13 -18.27
N ALA A 80 -2.59 17.50 -19.19
CA ALA A 80 -1.99 16.70 -20.26
C ALA A 80 -1.60 17.57 -21.45
N ARG A 81 -2.39 18.59 -21.78
CA ARG A 81 -2.13 19.49 -22.90
C ARG A 81 -2.73 20.86 -22.63
N ILE A 82 -2.02 21.91 -23.01
CA ILE A 82 -2.52 23.28 -23.04
C ILE A 82 -2.49 23.73 -24.49
N THR A 83 -3.61 24.19 -25.00
CA THR A 83 -3.72 24.72 -26.37
C THR A 83 -3.97 26.22 -26.29
N ALA A 84 -3.04 27.02 -26.79
CA ALA A 84 -3.09 28.48 -26.73
C ALA A 84 -3.61 29.10 -28.04
N GLY A 85 -4.52 30.06 -27.90
CA GLY A 85 -5.10 30.83 -28.99
C GLY A 85 -4.31 32.09 -29.31
N GLY A 86 -4.98 33.24 -29.44
CA GLY A 86 -4.36 34.50 -29.88
C GLY A 86 -3.85 35.40 -28.78
N HIS A 87 -4.22 35.10 -27.55
CA HIS A 87 -3.94 35.91 -26.37
C HIS A 87 -3.51 35.00 -25.22
N PRO A 88 -2.64 35.46 -24.29
CA PRO A 88 -2.22 34.67 -23.12
C PRO A 88 -3.37 34.17 -22.23
N ALA A 89 -4.57 34.76 -22.33
CA ALA A 89 -5.77 34.35 -21.61
C ALA A 89 -6.65 33.34 -22.38
N ASP A 90 -6.41 33.17 -23.68
CA ASP A 90 -7.14 32.23 -24.53
C ASP A 90 -6.46 30.86 -24.48
N LEU A 91 -6.60 30.18 -23.35
CA LEU A 91 -5.97 28.88 -23.09
C LEU A 91 -7.06 27.80 -22.94
N ARG A 92 -6.97 26.76 -23.76
CA ARG A 92 -7.78 25.53 -23.63
C ARG A 92 -6.96 24.45 -22.96
N ILE A 93 -7.44 23.99 -21.80
CA ILE A 93 -6.73 23.01 -20.97
C ILE A 93 -7.37 21.64 -21.18
N THR A 94 -6.58 20.70 -21.65
CA THR A 94 -6.92 19.28 -21.72
C THR A 94 -6.28 18.58 -20.53
N TRP A 95 -7.13 18.07 -19.65
CA TRP A 95 -6.71 17.25 -18.52
C TRP A 95 -6.31 15.85 -19.03
N PRO A 96 -5.37 15.15 -18.37
CA PRO A 96 -5.09 13.75 -18.66
C PRO A 96 -6.39 12.97 -18.67
N ALA A 97 -6.50 11.98 -19.54
CA ALA A 97 -7.65 11.07 -19.58
C ALA A 97 -7.79 10.37 -18.21
N THR A 98 -8.55 11.03 -17.34
CA THR A 98 -9.02 10.72 -15.99
C THR A 98 -7.97 10.42 -14.91
N ALA A 99 -7.82 11.37 -13.97
CA ALA A 99 -7.75 10.96 -12.56
C ALA A 99 -9.00 10.11 -12.31
N ARG A 100 -8.83 8.81 -12.06
CA ARG A 100 -9.98 7.89 -11.96
C ARG A 100 -10.94 8.38 -10.87
N PRO A 101 -12.24 8.52 -11.16
CA PRO A 101 -13.19 9.01 -10.18
C PRO A 101 -13.25 8.04 -8.99
N ARG A 102 -13.36 8.58 -7.77
CA ARG A 102 -13.36 7.77 -6.53
C ARG A 102 -14.37 6.63 -6.57
N HIS A 103 -15.57 6.85 -7.11
CA HIS A 103 -16.58 5.80 -7.27
C HIS A 103 -16.10 4.63 -8.14
N ALA A 104 -15.42 4.90 -9.25
CA ALA A 104 -14.87 3.84 -10.09
C ALA A 104 -13.79 3.03 -9.35
N LEU A 105 -12.93 3.70 -8.58
CA LEU A 105 -11.93 3.00 -7.76
C LEU A 105 -12.56 2.17 -6.63
N THR A 106 -13.66 2.65 -6.04
CA THR A 106 -14.42 1.88 -5.04
C THR A 106 -15.02 0.62 -5.65
N GLU A 107 -15.57 0.71 -6.87
CA GLU A 107 -16.09 -0.46 -7.60
C GLU A 107 -14.98 -1.44 -7.98
N GLU A 108 -13.82 -0.94 -8.43
CA GLU A 108 -12.64 -1.78 -8.68
C GLU A 108 -12.18 -2.51 -7.41
N LEU A 109 -12.18 -1.83 -6.25
CA LEU A 109 -11.83 -2.45 -4.96
C LEU A 109 -12.86 -3.51 -4.54
N ARG A 110 -14.14 -3.24 -4.74
CA ARG A 110 -15.22 -4.20 -4.49
C ARG A 110 -15.05 -5.45 -5.35
N LEU A 111 -14.76 -5.28 -6.63
CA LEU A 111 -14.48 -6.38 -7.55
C LEU A 111 -13.21 -7.14 -7.14
N ALA A 112 -12.14 -6.44 -6.75
CA ALA A 112 -10.91 -7.08 -6.29
C ALA A 112 -11.15 -7.98 -5.06
N ARG A 113 -12.02 -7.56 -4.13
CA ARG A 113 -12.41 -8.39 -2.97
C ARG A 113 -13.10 -9.68 -3.38
N GLN A 114 -14.03 -9.61 -4.34
CA GLN A 114 -14.75 -10.79 -4.84
C GLN A 114 -13.82 -11.76 -5.57
N LEU A 115 -12.80 -11.23 -6.25
CA LEU A 115 -11.83 -12.02 -7.01
C LEU A 115 -10.67 -12.54 -6.16
N ALA A 116 -10.47 -12.05 -4.93
CA ALA A 116 -9.28 -12.38 -4.13
C ALA A 116 -9.07 -13.89 -3.94
N THR A 117 -10.15 -14.67 -3.83
CA THR A 117 -10.11 -16.13 -3.66
C THR A 117 -10.25 -16.90 -4.98
N THR A 118 -10.96 -16.35 -5.97
CA THR A 118 -11.30 -17.05 -7.22
C THR A 118 -10.33 -16.76 -8.36
N ASP A 119 -9.81 -15.54 -8.46
CA ASP A 119 -8.82 -15.08 -9.44
C ASP A 119 -7.86 -14.05 -8.78
N PRO A 120 -6.92 -14.54 -7.95
CA PRO A 120 -6.01 -13.66 -7.22
C PRO A 120 -5.10 -12.85 -8.15
N ALA A 121 -4.79 -13.36 -9.35
CA ALA A 121 -3.97 -12.64 -10.33
C ALA A 121 -4.70 -11.40 -10.87
N ARG A 122 -6.01 -11.51 -11.14
CA ARG A 122 -6.82 -10.36 -11.54
C ARG A 122 -7.07 -9.38 -10.39
N ALA A 123 -7.33 -9.89 -9.18
CA ALA A 123 -7.44 -9.05 -7.99
C ALA A 123 -6.15 -8.22 -7.76
N HIS A 124 -4.99 -8.86 -7.86
CA HIS A 124 -3.68 -8.21 -7.77
C HIS A 124 -3.52 -7.07 -8.79
N ARG A 125 -3.86 -7.31 -10.06
CA ARG A 125 -3.77 -6.26 -11.11
C ARG A 125 -4.67 -5.06 -10.82
N LEU A 126 -5.90 -5.30 -10.37
CA LEU A 126 -6.83 -4.23 -9.99
C LEU A 126 -6.28 -3.42 -8.82
N LEU A 127 -5.74 -4.08 -7.80
CA LEU A 127 -5.18 -3.42 -6.62
C LEU A 127 -3.93 -2.61 -6.94
N GLN A 128 -3.02 -3.14 -7.77
CA GLN A 128 -1.88 -2.38 -8.28
C GLN A 128 -2.32 -1.14 -9.08
N SER A 129 -3.39 -1.27 -9.85
CA SER A 129 -3.97 -0.16 -10.59
C SER A 129 -4.57 0.92 -9.67
N ILE A 130 -5.26 0.53 -8.59
CA ILE A 130 -5.79 1.47 -7.58
C ILE A 130 -4.66 2.18 -6.84
N LEU A 131 -3.57 1.46 -6.54
CA LEU A 131 -2.42 1.97 -5.80
C LEU A 131 -1.35 2.59 -6.70
N ALA A 132 -1.66 2.83 -7.98
CA ALA A 132 -0.73 3.43 -8.91
C ALA A 132 -0.31 4.83 -8.44
N GLY A 133 1.00 5.05 -8.27
CA GLY A 133 1.55 6.31 -7.75
C GLY A 133 1.49 6.46 -6.23
N VAL A 134 1.03 5.44 -5.50
CA VAL A 134 1.11 5.40 -4.03
C VAL A 134 2.45 4.81 -3.63
N ASP A 135 3.27 5.62 -2.96
CA ASP A 135 4.42 5.15 -2.19
C ASP A 135 3.97 4.83 -0.75
N PRO A 136 4.03 3.56 -0.30
CA PRO A 136 3.62 3.15 1.05
C PRO A 136 4.44 3.80 2.18
N ALA A 137 5.62 4.36 1.89
CA ALA A 137 6.44 5.05 2.89
C ALA A 137 6.02 6.52 3.09
N THR A 138 5.55 7.20 2.05
CA THR A 138 5.44 8.67 2.05
C THR A 138 4.05 9.21 1.71
N THR A 139 3.19 8.39 1.11
CA THR A 139 1.88 8.87 0.63
C THR A 139 0.93 9.15 1.78
N ALA A 140 0.13 10.23 1.63
CA ALA A 140 -0.87 10.62 2.60
C ALA A 140 -1.97 9.55 2.80
N ILE A 141 -2.48 9.51 4.03
CA ILE A 141 -3.47 8.54 4.49
C ILE A 141 -4.79 8.70 3.73
N SER A 142 -5.35 7.59 3.28
CA SER A 142 -6.62 7.50 2.54
C SER A 142 -7.27 6.16 2.84
N THR A 143 -8.56 6.15 3.20
CA THR A 143 -9.31 4.91 3.50
C THR A 143 -9.29 3.94 2.32
N LEU A 144 -9.54 4.43 1.10
CA LEU A 144 -9.51 3.62 -0.12
C LEU A 144 -8.15 2.95 -0.32
N HIS A 145 -7.06 3.71 -0.19
CA HIS A 145 -5.72 3.16 -0.37
C HIS A 145 -5.33 2.22 0.77
N ALA A 146 -5.75 2.50 2.01
CA ALA A 146 -5.49 1.63 3.15
C ALA A 146 -6.16 0.27 2.98
N GLU A 147 -7.42 0.25 2.53
CA GLU A 147 -8.15 -0.99 2.26
C GLU A 147 -7.58 -1.75 1.05
N ALA A 148 -7.22 -1.05 -0.03
CA ALA A 148 -6.58 -1.67 -1.18
C ALA A 148 -5.20 -2.23 -0.84
N ALA A 149 -4.40 -1.50 -0.06
CA ALA A 149 -3.09 -1.95 0.40
C ALA A 149 -3.19 -3.15 1.33
N HIS A 150 -4.18 -3.16 2.24
CA HIS A 150 -4.44 -4.31 3.10
C HIS A 150 -4.71 -5.56 2.27
N LEU A 151 -5.64 -5.48 1.30
CA LEU A 151 -5.97 -6.61 0.45
C LEU A 151 -4.78 -7.03 -0.41
N LEU A 152 -4.05 -6.08 -1.01
CA LEU A 152 -2.86 -6.39 -1.80
C LEU A 152 -1.81 -7.12 -0.96
N ALA A 153 -1.58 -6.69 0.28
CA ALA A 153 -0.62 -7.33 1.17
C ALA A 153 -0.94 -8.81 1.43
N THR A 154 -2.23 -9.20 1.46
CA THR A 154 -2.63 -10.62 1.60
C THR A 154 -2.33 -11.49 0.39
N LEU A 155 -2.13 -10.87 -0.78
CA LEU A 155 -1.80 -11.55 -2.05
C LEU A 155 -0.29 -11.57 -2.34
N LEU A 156 0.49 -10.79 -1.60
CA LEU A 156 1.93 -10.66 -1.77
C LEU A 156 2.69 -11.57 -0.79
N HIS A 157 4.00 -11.71 -1.05
CA HIS A 157 4.93 -12.43 -0.18
C HIS A 157 6.19 -11.60 0.06
N GLY A 158 6.92 -11.91 1.13
CA GLY A 158 8.21 -11.28 1.43
C GLY A 158 8.12 -9.79 1.78
N ILE A 159 9.18 -9.04 1.46
CA ILE A 159 9.32 -7.64 1.91
C ILE A 159 8.28 -6.69 1.31
N THR A 160 7.76 -6.99 0.11
CA THR A 160 6.73 -6.16 -0.53
C THR A 160 5.40 -6.28 0.20
N ALA A 161 5.04 -7.48 0.68
CA ALA A 161 3.87 -7.69 1.54
C ALA A 161 3.99 -6.88 2.83
N VAL A 162 5.16 -6.89 3.47
CA VAL A 162 5.43 -6.13 4.70
C VAL A 162 5.20 -4.64 4.49
N ARG A 163 5.71 -4.05 3.40
CA ARG A 163 5.56 -2.62 3.12
C ARG A 163 4.09 -2.20 2.96
N TRP A 164 3.31 -2.97 2.21
CA TRP A 164 1.89 -2.67 2.01
C TRP A 164 1.05 -2.94 3.27
N ALA A 165 1.37 -4.00 4.02
CA ALA A 165 0.70 -4.29 5.29
C ALA A 165 0.99 -3.21 6.34
N ASP A 166 2.22 -2.70 6.39
CA ASP A 166 2.63 -1.62 7.29
C ASP A 166 1.90 -0.31 6.96
N TYR A 167 1.88 0.07 5.67
CA TYR A 167 1.10 1.22 5.21
C TYR A 167 -0.39 1.08 5.57
N ALA A 168 -0.98 -0.09 5.33
CA ALA A 168 -2.38 -0.36 5.65
C ALA A 168 -2.65 -0.27 7.16
N HIS A 169 -1.83 -0.94 7.98
CA HIS A 169 -1.99 -0.95 9.43
C HIS A 169 -1.83 0.46 10.03
N ARG A 170 -0.80 1.22 9.64
CA ARG A 170 -0.61 2.61 10.08
C ARG A 170 -1.78 3.50 9.66
N SER A 171 -2.23 3.36 8.41
CA SER A 171 -3.35 4.16 7.88
C SER A 171 -4.66 3.86 8.61
N LEU A 172 -5.00 2.59 8.81
CA LEU A 172 -6.23 2.18 9.51
C LEU A 172 -6.17 2.52 11.00
N THR A 173 -4.99 2.42 11.64
CA THR A 173 -4.79 2.89 13.02
C THR A 173 -5.07 4.39 13.14
N HIS A 174 -4.61 5.19 12.19
CA HIS A 174 -4.87 6.62 12.19
C HIS A 174 -6.34 6.96 11.90
N LEU A 175 -7.00 6.22 11.00
CA LEU A 175 -8.38 6.49 10.58
C LEU A 175 -9.44 6.01 11.57
N HIS A 176 -9.20 4.88 12.23
CA HIS A 176 -10.19 4.18 13.04
C HIS A 176 -9.74 3.92 14.48
N GLY A 177 -8.48 4.19 14.81
CA GLY A 177 -7.87 3.83 16.09
C GLY A 177 -7.25 2.42 16.09
N PRO A 178 -6.41 2.13 17.09
CA PRO A 178 -5.65 0.87 17.18
C PRO A 178 -6.53 -0.37 17.43
N THR A 179 -7.73 -0.17 17.96
CA THR A 179 -8.63 -1.25 18.43
C THR A 179 -9.78 -1.56 17.46
N ALA A 180 -9.91 -0.79 16.38
CA ALA A 180 -10.99 -1.00 15.43
C ALA A 180 -10.81 -2.33 14.67
N PRO A 181 -11.91 -3.07 14.37
CA PRO A 181 -11.84 -4.33 13.63
C PRO A 181 -10.99 -4.32 12.33
N PRO A 182 -11.06 -3.29 11.45
CA PRO A 182 -10.17 -3.24 10.28
C PRO A 182 -8.70 -3.09 10.66
N THR A 183 -8.39 -2.36 11.74
CA THR A 183 -7.02 -2.18 12.24
C THR A 183 -6.44 -3.48 12.79
N LEU A 184 -7.24 -4.25 13.53
CA LEU A 184 -6.84 -5.56 14.05
C LEU A 184 -6.61 -6.57 12.92
N THR A 185 -7.47 -6.54 11.90
CA THR A 185 -7.28 -7.37 10.69
C THR A 185 -5.99 -6.99 9.95
N ALA A 186 -5.69 -5.70 9.84
CA ALA A 186 -4.44 -5.23 9.25
C ALA A 186 -3.19 -5.57 10.09
N ALA A 187 -3.30 -5.52 11.43
CA ALA A 187 -2.25 -5.95 12.34
C ALA A 187 -1.92 -7.44 12.17
N HIS A 188 -2.96 -8.27 12.03
CA HIS A 188 -2.80 -9.70 11.72
C HIS A 188 -2.06 -9.90 10.39
N THR A 189 -2.47 -9.21 9.33
CA THR A 189 -1.80 -9.28 8.02
C THR A 189 -0.35 -8.83 8.09
N LEU A 190 -0.05 -7.76 8.84
CA LEU A 190 1.32 -7.29 9.05
C LEU A 190 2.18 -8.34 9.77
N ALA A 191 1.66 -8.97 10.82
CA ALA A 191 2.34 -10.06 11.52
C ALA A 191 2.60 -11.26 10.59
N THR A 192 1.62 -11.65 9.79
CA THR A 192 1.74 -12.72 8.79
C THR A 192 2.80 -12.39 7.74
N ALA A 193 2.80 -11.16 7.22
CA ALA A 193 3.78 -10.70 6.25
C ALA A 193 5.21 -10.71 6.83
N HIS A 194 5.38 -10.28 8.08
CA HIS A 194 6.66 -10.39 8.78
C HIS A 194 7.13 -11.83 8.94
N ARG A 195 6.23 -12.74 9.32
CA ARG A 195 6.53 -14.17 9.46
C ARG A 195 7.02 -14.76 8.14
N GLN A 196 6.29 -14.53 7.05
CA GLN A 196 6.64 -15.03 5.71
C GLN A 196 7.93 -14.41 5.17
N ALA A 197 8.27 -13.19 5.58
CA ALA A 197 9.54 -12.53 5.24
C ALA A 197 10.72 -12.96 6.11
N GLY A 198 10.55 -13.93 7.02
CA GLY A 198 11.61 -14.39 7.95
C GLY A 198 11.85 -13.47 9.15
N HIS A 199 11.05 -12.42 9.33
CA HIS A 199 11.14 -11.49 10.46
C HIS A 199 10.40 -12.04 11.69
N HIS A 200 10.73 -13.26 12.13
CA HIS A 200 9.96 -14.00 13.14
C HIS A 200 9.83 -13.26 14.48
N GLN A 201 10.88 -12.56 14.94
CA GLN A 201 10.83 -11.78 16.18
C GLN A 201 9.76 -10.67 16.13
N ARG A 202 9.68 -9.95 15.00
CA ARG A 202 8.69 -8.88 14.78
C ARG A 202 7.28 -9.46 14.67
N ALA A 203 7.13 -10.57 13.94
CA ALA A 203 5.86 -11.27 13.82
C ALA A 203 5.32 -11.73 15.18
N TYR A 204 6.19 -12.30 16.02
CA TYR A 204 5.82 -12.75 17.36
C TYR A 204 5.36 -11.58 18.24
N GLY A 205 6.09 -10.47 18.23
CA GLY A 205 5.70 -9.26 18.97
C GLY A 205 4.32 -8.74 18.57
N LEU A 206 4.04 -8.68 17.26
CA LEU A 206 2.75 -8.23 16.73
C LEU A 206 1.60 -9.19 17.08
N TYR A 207 1.80 -10.51 16.92
CA TYR A 207 0.75 -11.46 17.29
C TYR A 207 0.47 -11.48 18.79
N ARG A 208 1.50 -11.31 19.64
CA ARG A 208 1.32 -11.21 21.08
C ARG A 208 0.46 -9.99 21.44
N GLN A 209 0.81 -8.81 20.93
CA GLN A 209 0.03 -7.59 21.14
C GLN A 209 -1.43 -7.75 20.65
N LEU A 210 -1.62 -8.38 19.49
CA LEU A 210 -2.95 -8.65 18.96
C LEU A 210 -3.74 -9.63 19.84
N ALA A 211 -3.11 -10.69 20.33
CA ALA A 211 -3.75 -11.67 21.21
C ALA A 211 -4.14 -11.07 22.57
N ASP A 212 -3.26 -10.24 23.16
CA ASP A 212 -3.53 -9.55 24.42
C ASP A 212 -4.72 -8.60 24.25
N HIS A 213 -4.71 -7.82 23.16
CA HIS A 213 -5.81 -6.92 22.87
C HIS A 213 -7.16 -7.63 22.65
N LEU A 214 -7.17 -8.74 21.89
CA LEU A 214 -8.37 -9.54 21.70
C LEU A 214 -8.84 -10.19 23.02
N ALA A 215 -7.91 -10.61 23.87
CA ALA A 215 -8.24 -11.16 25.18
C ALA A 215 -8.97 -10.13 26.06
N ASP A 216 -8.51 -8.88 26.05
CA ASP A 216 -9.10 -7.78 26.83
C ASP A 216 -10.45 -7.32 26.28
N THR A 217 -10.64 -7.36 24.97
CA THR A 217 -11.83 -6.78 24.31
C THR A 217 -12.97 -7.76 24.10
N VAL A 218 -12.67 -8.98 23.66
CA VAL A 218 -13.67 -10.00 23.33
C VAL A 218 -13.54 -11.26 24.18
N GLY A 219 -12.51 -11.35 25.02
CA GLY A 219 -12.28 -12.44 25.96
C GLY A 219 -11.12 -13.35 25.56
N ALA A 220 -10.43 -13.88 26.57
CA ALA A 220 -9.25 -14.74 26.42
C ALA A 220 -9.52 -16.05 25.68
N ASP A 221 -10.76 -16.55 25.76
CA ASP A 221 -11.20 -17.80 25.14
C ASP A 221 -12.06 -17.57 23.89
N ALA A 222 -12.20 -16.33 23.42
CA ALA A 222 -12.87 -16.06 22.15
C ALA A 222 -12.14 -16.76 20.98
N HIS A 223 -12.92 -17.22 19.99
CA HIS A 223 -12.38 -17.96 18.85
C HIS A 223 -11.20 -17.21 18.16
N GLN A 224 -11.35 -15.90 17.97
CA GLN A 224 -10.34 -15.05 17.33
C GLN A 224 -9.06 -14.95 18.17
N THR A 225 -9.18 -14.78 19.49
CA THR A 225 -8.04 -14.72 20.43
C THR A 225 -7.23 -16.02 20.38
N LEU A 226 -7.93 -17.16 20.46
CA LEU A 226 -7.29 -18.48 20.42
C LEU A 226 -6.66 -18.77 19.05
N ALA A 227 -7.27 -18.33 17.95
CA ALA A 227 -6.67 -18.45 16.62
C ALA A 227 -5.35 -17.68 16.51
N VAL A 228 -5.27 -16.44 17.02
CA VAL A 228 -4.02 -15.65 17.02
C VAL A 228 -2.95 -16.29 17.91
N ARG A 229 -3.34 -16.85 19.07
CA ARG A 229 -2.42 -17.58 19.95
C ARG A 229 -1.88 -18.85 19.30
N ALA A 230 -2.71 -19.60 18.57
CA ALA A 230 -2.25 -20.76 17.79
C ALA A 230 -1.22 -20.35 16.72
N THR A 231 -1.44 -19.24 16.02
CA THR A 231 -0.46 -18.72 15.05
C THR A 231 0.82 -18.22 15.72
N SER A 232 0.72 -17.65 16.93
CA SER A 232 1.90 -17.25 17.73
C SER A 232 2.78 -18.45 18.08
N ALA A 233 2.18 -19.62 18.34
CA ALA A 233 2.92 -20.86 18.56
C ALA A 233 3.73 -21.28 17.33
N LEU A 234 3.17 -21.12 16.11
CA LEU A 234 3.91 -21.37 14.88
C LEU A 234 5.13 -20.43 14.75
N VAL A 235 4.98 -19.16 15.09
CA VAL A 235 6.11 -18.21 15.06
C VAL A 235 7.16 -18.55 16.11
N LEU A 236 6.77 -19.00 17.30
CA LEU A 236 7.71 -19.51 18.32
C LEU A 236 8.51 -20.70 17.79
N HIS A 237 7.87 -21.59 17.03
CA HIS A 237 8.57 -22.69 16.39
C HIS A 237 9.57 -22.20 15.34
N ASP A 238 9.18 -21.23 14.50
CA ASP A 238 10.08 -20.62 13.51
C ASP A 238 11.28 -19.90 14.17
N LEU A 239 11.14 -19.43 15.42
CA LEU A 239 12.21 -18.86 16.25
C LEU A 239 13.12 -19.93 16.90
N GLY A 240 12.81 -21.22 16.74
CA GLY A 240 13.55 -22.33 17.39
C GLY A 240 13.07 -22.68 18.80
N HIS A 241 12.04 -21.99 19.33
CA HIS A 241 11.46 -22.28 20.65
C HIS A 241 10.44 -23.42 20.59
N HIS A 242 10.87 -24.60 20.15
CA HIS A 242 9.98 -25.70 19.79
C HIS A 242 9.11 -26.22 20.96
N GLU A 243 9.67 -26.37 22.16
CA GLU A 243 8.89 -26.81 23.33
C GLU A 243 7.86 -25.78 23.79
N ALA A 244 8.21 -24.49 23.75
CA ALA A 244 7.29 -23.41 24.08
C ALA A 244 6.15 -23.34 23.06
N ALA A 245 6.45 -23.49 21.78
CA ALA A 245 5.47 -23.57 20.70
C ALA A 245 4.49 -24.73 20.92
N ARG A 246 4.99 -25.94 21.19
CA ARG A 246 4.17 -27.13 21.43
C ARG A 246 3.27 -26.96 22.64
N THR A 247 3.84 -26.49 23.75
CA THR A 247 3.10 -26.27 25.01
C THR A 247 1.97 -25.27 24.81
N LEU A 248 2.26 -24.14 24.16
CA LEU A 248 1.25 -23.12 23.85
C LEU A 248 0.15 -23.68 22.94
N LEU A 249 0.51 -24.42 21.90
CA LEU A 249 -0.48 -24.93 20.95
C LEU A 249 -1.39 -26.01 21.55
N VAL A 250 -0.86 -26.89 22.39
CA VAL A 250 -1.65 -27.90 23.14
C VAL A 250 -2.66 -27.21 24.06
N ASP A 251 -2.20 -26.21 24.82
CA ASP A 251 -3.07 -25.43 25.70
C ASP A 251 -4.18 -24.71 24.92
N VAL A 252 -3.83 -24.05 23.81
CA VAL A 252 -4.80 -23.38 22.93
C VAL A 252 -5.83 -24.35 22.35
N ILE A 253 -5.42 -25.54 21.90
CA ILE A 253 -6.34 -26.58 21.40
C ILE A 253 -7.31 -27.02 22.51
N SER A 254 -6.80 -27.23 23.73
CA SER A 254 -7.61 -27.64 24.88
C SER A 254 -8.68 -26.58 25.19
N ARG A 255 -8.26 -25.32 25.33
CA ARG A 255 -9.18 -24.20 25.58
C ARG A 255 -10.18 -24.00 24.46
N HIS A 256 -9.74 -24.10 23.20
CA HIS A 256 -10.61 -23.96 22.04
C HIS A 256 -11.67 -25.07 21.97
N ARG A 257 -11.32 -26.33 22.27
CA ARG A 257 -12.29 -27.44 22.35
C ARG A 257 -13.35 -27.21 23.42
N HIS A 258 -12.94 -26.67 24.56
CA HIS A 258 -13.84 -26.40 25.67
C HIS A 258 -14.79 -25.24 25.38
N ALA A 259 -14.25 -24.11 24.90
CA ALA A 259 -15.02 -22.90 24.65
C ALA A 259 -15.85 -22.96 23.34
N HIS A 260 -15.40 -23.70 22.33
CA HIS A 260 -16.02 -23.77 20.99
C HIS A 260 -16.16 -25.23 20.52
N PRO A 261 -16.97 -26.06 21.19
CA PRO A 261 -17.13 -27.47 20.85
C PRO A 261 -17.63 -27.65 19.41
N GLY A 262 -17.02 -28.57 18.66
CA GLY A 262 -17.37 -28.87 17.27
C GLY A 262 -16.89 -27.86 16.22
N HIS A 263 -16.22 -26.77 16.60
CA HIS A 263 -15.79 -25.76 15.65
C HIS A 263 -14.61 -26.25 14.77
N PRO A 264 -14.67 -26.10 13.42
CA PRO A 264 -13.71 -26.69 12.48
C PRO A 264 -12.28 -26.15 12.64
N ALA A 265 -12.08 -25.00 13.30
CA ALA A 265 -10.76 -24.49 13.58
C ALA A 265 -9.92 -25.38 14.51
N THR A 266 -10.56 -26.19 15.36
CA THR A 266 -9.85 -27.16 16.20
C THR A 266 -9.03 -28.13 15.35
N ALA A 267 -9.60 -28.64 14.25
CA ALA A 267 -8.90 -29.56 13.36
C ALA A 267 -7.67 -28.90 12.71
N ARG A 268 -7.78 -27.63 12.31
CA ARG A 268 -6.65 -26.86 11.78
C ARG A 268 -5.54 -26.67 12.81
N MET A 269 -5.89 -26.42 14.07
CA MET A 269 -4.91 -26.28 15.16
C MET A 269 -4.22 -27.61 15.48
N VAL A 270 -4.94 -28.74 15.41
CA VAL A 270 -4.35 -30.09 15.57
C VAL A 270 -3.38 -30.39 14.44
N ASP A 271 -3.74 -30.10 13.19
CA ASP A 271 -2.85 -30.27 12.05
C ASP A 271 -1.57 -29.44 12.18
N HIS A 272 -1.66 -28.21 12.72
CA HIS A 272 -0.48 -27.43 13.09
C HIS A 272 0.40 -28.18 14.11
N LEU A 273 -0.19 -28.75 15.16
CA LEU A 273 0.55 -29.48 16.19
C LEU A 273 1.26 -30.71 15.62
N ASP A 274 0.61 -31.45 14.73
CA ASP A 274 1.19 -32.62 14.08
C ASP A 274 2.37 -32.21 13.18
N ARG A 275 2.24 -31.11 12.42
CA ARG A 275 3.35 -30.52 11.66
C ARG A 275 4.54 -30.16 12.54
N LEU A 276 4.32 -29.54 13.71
CA LEU A 276 5.39 -29.21 14.64
C LEU A 276 6.15 -30.46 15.13
N ARG A 277 5.43 -31.57 15.38
CA ARG A 277 6.03 -32.84 15.84
C ARG A 277 6.90 -33.48 14.76
N HIS A 278 6.44 -33.51 13.52
CA HIS A 278 7.19 -34.09 12.41
C HIS A 278 8.51 -33.35 12.12
N LEU A 279 8.51 -32.02 12.23
CA LEU A 279 9.72 -31.20 12.04
C LEU A 279 10.78 -31.43 13.13
N GLN A 280 10.36 -31.74 14.37
CA GLN A 280 11.29 -32.08 15.44
C GLN A 280 11.93 -33.47 15.27
N THR A 281 11.16 -34.46 14.78
CA THR A 281 11.69 -35.81 14.52
C THR A 281 12.72 -35.81 13.38
N ALA A 282 12.58 -34.91 12.40
CA ALA A 282 13.56 -34.75 11.33
C ALA A 282 14.82 -33.96 11.75
N SER A 283 14.70 -33.11 12.77
CA SER A 283 15.80 -32.25 13.26
C SER A 283 16.61 -32.87 14.41
N SER A 284 16.17 -34.00 14.95
CA SER A 284 16.93 -34.76 15.95
C SER A 284 17.88 -35.73 15.23
N PRO A 285 19.20 -35.47 15.18
CA PRO A 285 20.12 -36.47 14.63
C PRO A 285 20.03 -37.70 15.53
N THR A 286 19.72 -38.84 14.92
CA THR A 286 19.84 -40.15 15.53
C THR A 286 21.28 -40.30 16.02
N LEU A 287 21.50 -40.03 17.31
CA LEU A 287 22.67 -40.50 18.05
C LEU A 287 22.56 -42.02 18.16
N VAL A 288 22.86 -42.71 17.05
CA VAL A 288 23.13 -44.14 17.09
C VAL A 288 24.44 -44.30 17.84
N GLY A 289 24.32 -44.67 19.12
CA GLY A 289 25.45 -45.01 19.96
C GLY A 289 26.24 -46.14 19.33
N SER A 290 27.49 -45.85 18.96
CA SER A 290 28.50 -46.87 18.75
C SER A 290 28.94 -47.40 20.12
N ALA A 291 28.12 -48.27 20.70
CA ALA A 291 28.57 -49.20 21.71
C ALA A 291 29.29 -50.35 21.01
N THR A 292 30.60 -50.21 20.77
CA THR A 292 31.47 -51.37 20.55
C THR A 292 32.28 -51.59 21.81
N GLY A 293 31.85 -52.61 22.55
CA GLY A 293 32.53 -53.14 23.71
C GLY A 293 33.90 -53.72 23.34
N ARG A 294 34.90 -53.28 24.11
CA ARG A 294 35.86 -54.06 24.90
C ARG A 294 36.05 -55.57 24.56
N ARG A 295 37.35 -55.95 24.63
CA ARG A 295 37.99 -57.29 24.80
C ARG A 295 38.44 -57.94 23.48
N ALA A 296 39.66 -58.46 23.33
CA ALA A 296 40.78 -58.72 24.24
C ALA A 296 42.09 -58.58 23.47
#